data_AF-A0A829YFE1-F1
#
_entry.id   AF-A0A829YFE1-F1
#
_cell.length_a   1.000
_cell.length_b   1.000
_cell.length_c   1.000
_cell.angle_alpha   90.00
_cell.angle_beta   90.00
_cell.angle_gamma   90.00
#
_symmetry.space_group_name_H-M   'P 1'
#
loop_
_entity.id
_entity.type
_entity.pdbx_description
1 polymer ?
#
loop_
_entity_poly.entity_id
_entity_poly.type
_entity_poly.pdbx_seq_one_letter_code
_entity_poly.pdbx_strand_id
1 'polypeptide(L)'
;MRDAAHTSKITFLAACCGGLLLPLASHAEDSAPVQAGWKTQEIRYSYTGFTTAYDCDAAEDRIKAILRALGAHEQTRVSAQGCTFNRPSRNFFITITTATPVPVADLSKTPAQTSRDELLKRLGVAAAKLDETFPAEWKTVELSRDRKLDLEPGDCELMEGLRDHVLPKLSVKIQTDRVQCIPRQVSYSTPELTVSALVPMANPDAAAAKTKS
;
A
#
# COMPACT_ATOMS: atom_id res chain seq x y z
N MET A 1 50.78 -21.58 -70.93
CA MET A 1 52.08 -21.16 -70.36
C MET A 1 51.87 -19.82 -69.68
N ARG A 2 51.99 -19.80 -68.34
CA ARG A 2 52.49 -18.73 -67.43
C ARG A 2 52.12 -17.27 -67.75
N ASP A 3 51.27 -16.64 -66.92
CA ASP A 3 51.63 -15.62 -65.88
C ASP A 3 51.75 -14.19 -66.49
N ALA A 4 51.29 -13.07 -65.94
CA ALA A 4 50.83 -12.65 -64.62
C ALA A 4 50.04 -11.31 -64.70
N ALA A 5 49.27 -11.02 -63.63
CA ALA A 5 49.07 -9.75 -62.88
C ALA A 5 48.97 -8.38 -63.62
N HIS A 6 48.23 -7.35 -63.20
CA HIS A 6 47.68 -6.90 -61.92
C HIS A 6 46.61 -5.85 -62.27
N THR A 7 45.36 -5.99 -61.83
CA THR A 7 44.38 -4.89 -61.89
C THR A 7 44.05 -4.44 -60.47
N SER A 8 44.36 -3.17 -60.22
CA SER A 8 44.29 -2.51 -58.91
C SER A 8 43.02 -1.67 -58.82
N LYS A 9 42.37 -1.75 -57.64
CA LYS A 9 41.38 -0.82 -57.06
C LYS A 9 39.98 -0.81 -57.68
N ILE A 10 38.98 -1.10 -56.85
CA ILE A 10 38.03 -0.11 -56.32
C ILE A 10 37.22 -0.82 -55.22
N THR A 11 37.47 -0.44 -53.97
CA THR A 11 36.67 -0.86 -52.81
C THR A 11 35.68 0.27 -52.53
N PHE A 12 34.40 0.04 -52.82
CA PHE A 12 33.30 0.85 -52.27
C PHE A 12 32.52 -0.05 -51.31
N LEU A 13 32.75 0.15 -50.01
CA LEU A 13 31.99 -0.46 -48.92
C LEU A 13 30.67 0.31 -48.78
N ALA A 14 29.56 -0.35 -49.11
CA ALA A 14 28.22 0.13 -48.79
C ALA A 14 27.93 -0.12 -47.30
N ALA A 15 27.77 0.96 -46.54
CA ALA A 15 27.37 0.92 -45.15
C ALA A 15 25.84 0.74 -45.06
N CYS A 16 25.39 -0.47 -44.72
CA CYS A 16 24.00 -0.72 -44.32
C CYS A 16 23.82 -0.39 -42.84
N CYS A 17 23.12 0.71 -42.56
CA CYS A 17 22.57 1.03 -41.24
C CYS A 17 21.48 0.01 -40.87
N GLY A 18 21.87 -1.08 -40.18
CA GLY A 18 20.93 -1.97 -39.49
C GLY A 18 20.54 -1.39 -38.13
N GLY A 19 19.47 -0.60 -38.09
CA GLY A 19 18.87 -0.15 -36.84
C GLY A 19 18.22 -1.31 -36.08
N LEU A 20 18.86 -1.76 -35.00
CA LEU A 20 18.25 -2.68 -34.05
C LEU A 20 17.28 -1.89 -33.15
N LEU A 21 15.99 -1.91 -33.49
CA LEU A 21 14.92 -1.52 -32.59
C LEU A 21 14.73 -2.66 -31.57
N LEU A 22 15.31 -2.52 -30.38
CA LEU A 22 14.93 -3.35 -29.24
C LEU A 22 13.56 -2.89 -28.73
N PRO A 23 12.53 -3.76 -28.68
CA PRO A 23 11.32 -3.45 -27.94
C PRO A 23 11.66 -3.46 -26.45
N LEU A 24 11.52 -2.30 -25.81
CA LEU A 24 11.43 -2.19 -24.35
C LEU A 24 10.12 -2.88 -23.92
N ALA A 25 10.21 -4.17 -23.60
CA ALA A 25 9.15 -4.87 -22.88
C ALA A 25 9.07 -4.27 -21.47
N SER A 26 8.11 -3.36 -21.28
CA SER A 26 7.69 -2.89 -19.97
C SER A 26 7.22 -4.10 -19.17
N HIS A 27 8.03 -4.53 -18.20
CA HIS A 27 7.61 -5.53 -17.22
C HIS A 27 6.70 -4.82 -16.22
N ALA A 28 5.41 -4.77 -16.53
CA ALA A 28 4.44 -4.83 -15.44
C ALA A 28 4.57 -6.25 -14.88
N GLU A 29 5.16 -6.39 -13.70
CA GLU A 29 5.02 -7.62 -12.91
C GLU A 29 3.55 -7.76 -12.54
N ASP A 30 2.78 -8.32 -13.47
CA ASP A 30 1.38 -8.68 -13.28
C ASP A 30 1.40 -9.93 -12.41
N SER A 31 1.54 -9.73 -11.09
CA SER A 31 1.48 -10.83 -10.14
C SER A 31 0.12 -11.50 -10.30
N ALA A 32 0.11 -12.80 -10.60
CA ALA A 32 -1.12 -13.51 -10.90
C ALA A 32 -2.17 -13.31 -9.77
N PRO A 33 -3.46 -13.10 -10.10
CA PRO A 33 -4.52 -12.95 -9.12
C PRO A 33 -4.52 -14.09 -8.09
N VAL A 34 -4.65 -13.73 -6.82
CA VAL A 34 -4.72 -14.66 -5.69
C VAL A 34 -6.12 -14.62 -5.10
N GLN A 35 -6.68 -15.78 -4.77
CA GLN A 35 -7.93 -15.84 -4.03
C GLN A 35 -7.68 -15.38 -2.59
N ALA A 36 -8.38 -14.32 -2.17
CA ALA A 36 -8.26 -13.73 -0.84
C ALA A 36 -9.57 -13.83 -0.05
N GLY A 37 -9.48 -13.67 1.26
CA GLY A 37 -10.61 -13.37 2.13
C GLY A 37 -10.22 -12.36 3.20
N TRP A 38 -11.20 -11.96 4.01
CA TRP A 38 -11.01 -10.89 4.99
C TRP A 38 -10.47 -11.40 6.32
N LYS A 39 -9.29 -10.90 6.70
CA LYS A 39 -8.76 -11.03 8.07
C LYS A 39 -9.21 -9.85 8.91
N THR A 40 -10.18 -10.08 9.79
CA THR A 40 -10.63 -9.06 10.75
C THR A 40 -9.71 -9.02 11.97
N GLN A 41 -9.32 -7.82 12.40
CA GLN A 41 -8.43 -7.63 13.53
C GLN A 41 -8.59 -6.24 14.18
N GLU A 42 -8.12 -6.16 15.42
CA GLU A 42 -7.95 -4.90 16.13
C GLU A 42 -6.48 -4.64 16.46
N ILE A 43 -6.05 -3.42 16.24
CA ILE A 43 -4.70 -2.95 16.50
C ILE A 43 -4.80 -1.73 17.39
N ARG A 44 -4.07 -1.76 18.51
CA ARG A 44 -3.95 -0.64 19.44
C ARG A 44 -2.49 -0.22 19.56
N TYR A 45 -2.26 1.08 19.56
CA TYR A 45 -0.97 1.69 19.88
C TYR A 45 -1.16 3.13 20.37
N SER A 46 -0.11 3.76 20.87
CA SER A 46 -0.14 5.18 21.25
C SER A 46 0.66 5.99 20.24
N TYR A 47 0.07 7.07 19.72
CA TYR A 47 0.83 8.09 19.00
C TYR A 47 1.61 8.93 20.00
N THR A 48 2.90 9.14 19.72
CA THR A 48 3.79 10.02 20.48
C THR A 48 4.53 10.91 19.48
N GLY A 49 4.13 12.18 19.37
CA GLY A 49 4.69 13.15 18.45
C GLY A 49 5.71 14.07 19.10
N PHE A 50 6.96 14.01 18.67
CA PHE A 50 8.02 14.90 19.17
C PHE A 50 8.11 16.21 18.37
N THR A 51 7.73 16.17 17.10
CA THR A 51 7.80 17.32 16.18
C THR A 51 6.41 17.78 15.79
N THR A 52 5.53 16.86 15.40
CA THR A 52 4.15 17.15 14.99
C THR A 52 3.14 16.87 16.10
N ALA A 53 2.05 17.63 16.10
CA ALA A 53 0.86 17.38 16.91
C ALA A 53 -0.33 17.20 15.96
N TYR A 54 -1.26 16.33 16.32
CA TYR A 54 -2.47 16.10 15.54
C TYR A 54 -3.71 16.40 16.35
N ASP A 55 -4.72 16.89 15.66
CA ASP A 55 -6.10 16.72 16.10
C ASP A 55 -6.49 15.25 15.91
N CYS A 56 -7.29 14.70 16.82
CA CYS A 56 -7.66 13.29 16.79
C CYS A 56 -8.37 12.94 15.48
N ASP A 57 -9.28 13.80 15.02
CA ASP A 57 -10.00 13.61 13.75
C ASP A 57 -9.03 13.54 12.55
N ALA A 58 -8.04 14.44 12.51
CA ALA A 58 -7.05 14.47 11.43
C ALA A 58 -6.17 13.21 11.42
N ALA A 59 -5.76 12.73 12.60
CA ALA A 59 -5.02 11.47 12.72
C ALA A 59 -5.87 10.27 12.29
N GLU A 60 -7.14 10.21 12.70
CA GLU A 60 -8.07 9.15 12.31
C GLU A 60 -8.24 9.08 10.80
N ASP A 61 -8.52 10.21 10.16
CA ASP A 61 -8.72 10.30 8.72
C ASP A 61 -7.47 9.90 7.94
N ARG A 62 -6.30 10.40 8.35
CA ARG A 62 -5.02 10.08 7.70
C ARG A 62 -4.70 8.59 7.80
N ILE A 63 -4.81 8.00 8.99
CA ILE A 63 -4.56 6.57 9.20
C ILE A 63 -5.57 5.73 8.38
N LYS A 64 -6.84 6.12 8.38
CA LYS A 64 -7.90 5.43 7.63
C LYS A 64 -7.63 5.46 6.13
N ALA A 65 -7.19 6.60 5.59
CA ALA A 65 -6.83 6.73 4.17
C ALA A 65 -5.66 5.81 3.81
N ILE A 66 -4.61 5.77 4.63
CA ILE A 66 -3.46 4.88 4.44
C ILE A 66 -3.89 3.41 4.45
N LEU A 67 -4.69 3.00 5.45
CA LEU A 67 -5.18 1.62 5.55
C LEU A 67 -5.99 1.21 4.32
N ARG A 68 -6.86 2.11 3.81
CA ARG A 68 -7.64 1.85 2.60
C ARG A 68 -6.75 1.74 1.35
N ALA A 69 -5.70 2.57 1.25
CA ALA A 69 -4.72 2.47 0.16
C ALA A 69 -3.98 1.12 0.18
N LEU A 70 -3.81 0.53 1.37
CA LEU A 70 -3.23 -0.80 1.59
C LEU A 70 -4.27 -1.95 1.48
N GLY A 71 -5.47 -1.68 0.96
CA GLY A 71 -6.49 -2.70 0.70
C GLY A 71 -7.44 -2.98 1.86
N ALA A 72 -7.38 -2.25 2.97
CA ALA A 72 -8.32 -2.43 4.07
C ALA A 72 -9.78 -2.18 3.64
N HIS A 73 -10.70 -2.92 4.25
CA HIS A 73 -12.13 -2.86 3.97
C HIS A 73 -12.68 -1.44 4.13
N GLU A 74 -13.69 -1.07 3.34
CA GLU A 74 -14.25 0.29 3.34
C GLU A 74 -14.83 0.71 4.70
N GLN A 75 -15.34 -0.25 5.48
CA GLN A 75 -15.87 -0.05 6.83
C GLN A 75 -14.80 -0.05 7.93
N THR A 76 -13.51 -0.06 7.58
CA THR A 76 -12.41 0.13 8.54
C THR A 76 -12.67 1.34 9.42
N ARG A 77 -12.47 1.19 10.73
CA ARG A 77 -12.62 2.26 11.71
C ARG A 77 -11.29 2.52 12.40
N VAL A 78 -11.00 3.81 12.56
CA VAL A 78 -9.88 4.31 13.36
C VAL A 78 -10.51 5.21 14.41
N SER A 79 -10.04 5.12 15.65
CA SER A 79 -10.44 6.02 16.73
C SER A 79 -9.20 6.47 17.48
N ALA A 80 -9.10 7.77 17.73
CA ALA A 80 -8.06 8.42 18.49
C ALA A 80 -8.67 8.98 19.79
N GLN A 81 -8.05 8.69 20.93
CA GLN A 81 -8.55 9.06 22.26
C GLN A 81 -7.44 9.74 23.05
N GLY A 82 -7.74 10.89 23.65
CA GLY A 82 -6.78 11.67 24.43
C GLY A 82 -6.56 13.10 23.94
N CYS A 83 -7.17 13.50 22.82
CA CYS A 83 -7.22 14.91 22.40
C CYS A 83 -8.35 15.64 23.13
N THR A 84 -8.02 16.46 24.13
CA THR A 84 -8.99 17.27 24.87
C THR A 84 -9.70 18.24 23.92
N PHE A 85 -11.02 18.11 23.75
CA PHE A 85 -11.82 18.91 22.80
C PHE A 85 -11.25 18.93 21.37
N ASN A 86 -10.69 17.80 20.91
CA ASN A 86 -10.04 17.68 19.61
C ASN A 86 -8.93 18.71 19.35
N ARG A 87 -8.28 19.20 20.42
CA ARG A 87 -7.14 20.11 20.31
C ARG A 87 -5.89 19.34 19.86
N PRO A 88 -4.93 20.00 19.19
CA PRO A 88 -3.71 19.35 18.76
C PRO A 88 -3.00 18.72 19.95
N SER A 89 -2.83 17.40 19.91
CA SER A 89 -2.14 16.62 20.93
C SER A 89 -0.94 15.90 20.34
N ARG A 90 0.09 15.76 21.17
CA ARG A 90 1.27 14.97 20.87
C ARG A 90 1.17 13.55 21.41
N ASN A 91 0.18 13.27 22.25
CA ASN A 91 0.00 11.98 22.88
C ASN A 91 -1.48 11.61 22.87
N PHE A 92 -1.81 10.51 22.22
CA PHE A 92 -3.16 9.95 22.21
C PHE A 92 -3.11 8.46 21.85
N PHE A 93 -4.14 7.72 22.27
CA PHE A 93 -4.29 6.30 21.98
C PHE A 93 -5.03 6.12 20.66
N ILE A 94 -4.55 5.20 19.84
CA ILE A 94 -5.15 4.83 18.57
C ILE A 94 -5.69 3.40 18.69
N THR A 95 -6.95 3.21 18.31
CA THR A 95 -7.57 1.90 18.12
C THR A 95 -8.06 1.79 16.69
N ILE A 96 -7.54 0.80 15.96
CA ILE A 96 -7.90 0.46 14.59
C ILE A 96 -8.68 -0.84 14.62
N THR A 97 -9.92 -0.84 14.17
CA THR A 97 -10.69 -2.05 13.86
C THR A 97 -10.77 -2.14 12.35
N THR A 98 -10.18 -3.19 11.76
CA THR A 98 -10.05 -3.32 10.31
C THR A 98 -10.27 -4.75 9.84
N ALA A 99 -10.58 -4.90 8.56
CA ALA A 99 -10.49 -6.15 7.84
C ALA A 99 -9.57 -5.96 6.64
N THR A 100 -8.55 -6.80 6.49
CA THR A 100 -7.57 -6.71 5.40
C THR A 100 -7.53 -8.00 4.58
N PRO A 101 -7.29 -7.94 3.26
CA PRO A 101 -7.19 -9.13 2.42
C PRO A 101 -5.99 -9.96 2.82
N VAL A 102 -6.20 -11.26 2.93
CA VAL A 102 -5.14 -12.26 3.07
C VAL A 102 -5.40 -13.42 2.12
N PRO A 103 -4.37 -14.13 1.62
CA PRO A 103 -4.60 -15.34 0.85
C PRO A 103 -5.48 -16.31 1.62
N VAL A 104 -6.41 -16.99 0.96
CA VAL A 104 -7.34 -17.93 1.63
C VAL A 104 -6.61 -19.02 2.42
N ALA A 105 -5.41 -19.41 1.98
CA ALA A 105 -4.55 -20.35 2.67
C ALA A 105 -4.09 -19.87 4.07
N ASP A 106 -4.11 -18.56 4.33
CA ASP A 106 -3.70 -17.95 5.59
C ASP A 106 -4.86 -17.59 6.53
N LEU A 107 -6.11 -17.71 6.09
CA LEU A 107 -7.31 -17.41 6.91
C LEU A 107 -7.51 -18.38 8.08
N SER A 108 -6.96 -19.58 8.00
CA SER A 108 -7.05 -20.60 9.05
C SER A 108 -6.21 -20.29 10.29
N LYS A 109 -5.37 -19.25 10.24
CA LYS A 109 -4.47 -18.82 11.33
C LYS A 109 -5.06 -17.68 12.19
N THR A 110 -6.37 -17.41 12.10
CA THR A 110 -7.04 -16.22 12.67
C THR A 110 -7.80 -16.53 13.98
N PRO A 111 -8.18 -15.53 14.81
CA PRO A 111 -8.31 -15.69 16.26
C PRO A 111 -9.62 -16.41 16.64
N ALA A 112 -9.78 -16.73 17.93
CA ALA A 112 -10.96 -17.41 18.45
C ALA A 112 -12.28 -16.76 18.00
N GLN A 113 -13.27 -17.57 17.62
CA GLN A 113 -14.53 -17.19 16.97
C GLN A 113 -15.30 -16.06 17.70
N THR A 114 -15.31 -16.06 19.04
CA THR A 114 -15.95 -15.02 19.86
C THR A 114 -15.32 -13.63 19.68
N SER A 115 -14.00 -13.55 19.48
CA SER A 115 -13.31 -12.28 19.24
C SER A 115 -13.65 -11.70 17.86
N ARG A 116 -13.96 -12.57 16.89
CA ARG A 116 -14.37 -12.16 15.55
C ARG A 116 -15.74 -11.49 15.57
N ASP A 117 -16.73 -12.08 16.26
CA ASP A 117 -18.09 -11.53 16.31
C ASP A 117 -18.15 -10.13 16.92
N GLU A 118 -17.35 -9.86 17.95
CA GLU A 118 -17.25 -8.53 18.55
C GLU A 118 -16.66 -7.52 17.55
N LEU A 119 -15.62 -7.91 16.80
CA LEU A 119 -15.01 -7.05 15.79
C LEU A 119 -15.95 -6.80 14.60
N LEU A 120 -16.73 -7.80 14.18
CA LEU A 120 -17.78 -7.64 13.16
C LEU A 120 -18.80 -6.58 13.59
N LYS A 121 -19.25 -6.62 14.84
CA LYS A 121 -20.16 -5.63 15.41
C LYS A 121 -19.54 -4.23 15.43
N ARG A 122 -18.26 -4.11 15.79
CA ARG A 122 -17.54 -2.82 15.79
C ARG A 122 -17.38 -2.24 14.38
N LEU A 123 -17.10 -3.07 13.37
CA LEU A 123 -17.04 -2.62 11.98
C LEU A 123 -18.44 -2.23 11.46
N GLY A 124 -19.49 -2.91 11.92
CA GLY A 124 -20.85 -2.74 11.41
C GLY A 124 -21.04 -3.42 10.05
N VAL A 125 -20.31 -4.52 9.82
CA VAL A 125 -20.39 -5.33 8.59
C VAL A 125 -21.14 -6.62 8.92
N ALA A 126 -22.02 -7.07 8.01
CA ALA A 126 -22.62 -8.38 8.14
C ALA A 126 -21.55 -9.48 8.00
N ALA A 127 -21.60 -10.52 8.85
CA ALA A 127 -20.63 -11.62 8.82
C ALA A 127 -20.45 -12.23 7.42
N ALA A 128 -21.56 -12.46 6.71
CA ALA A 128 -21.57 -12.99 5.35
C ALA A 128 -20.69 -12.18 4.38
N LYS A 129 -20.64 -10.85 4.51
CA LYS A 129 -19.79 -10.01 3.65
C LYS A 129 -18.29 -10.16 3.92
N LEU A 130 -17.92 -10.50 5.16
CA LEU A 130 -16.52 -10.76 5.52
C LEU A 130 -16.12 -12.23 5.36
N ASP A 131 -17.08 -13.13 5.11
CA ASP A 131 -16.85 -14.53 4.74
C ASP A 131 -16.71 -14.73 3.23
N GLU A 132 -17.09 -13.74 2.41
CA GLU A 132 -16.89 -13.75 0.96
C GLU A 132 -15.39 -13.83 0.62
N THR A 133 -15.06 -14.73 -0.31
CA THR A 133 -13.74 -14.76 -0.95
C THR A 133 -13.79 -13.98 -2.25
N PHE A 134 -12.70 -13.31 -2.59
CA PHE A 134 -12.60 -12.45 -3.78
C PHE A 134 -11.21 -12.53 -4.43
N PRO A 135 -11.11 -12.26 -5.75
CA PRO A 135 -9.82 -12.13 -6.40
C PRO A 135 -9.11 -10.86 -5.91
N ALA A 136 -7.83 -11.00 -5.58
CA ALA A 136 -6.97 -9.91 -5.13
C ALA A 136 -5.61 -9.97 -5.83
N GLU A 137 -4.94 -8.84 -5.92
CA GLU A 137 -3.63 -8.70 -6.56
C GLU A 137 -2.61 -8.12 -5.57
N TRP A 138 -1.36 -8.52 -5.68
CA TRP A 138 -0.28 -7.90 -4.92
C TRP A 138 0.08 -6.58 -5.59
N LYS A 139 -0.12 -5.49 -4.85
CA LYS A 139 0.17 -4.15 -5.34
C LYS A 139 1.30 -3.52 -4.56
N THR A 140 2.29 -3.01 -5.28
CA THR A 140 3.28 -2.10 -4.70
C THR A 140 2.64 -0.73 -4.53
N VAL A 141 2.58 -0.27 -3.28
CA VAL A 141 2.00 1.01 -2.88
C VAL A 141 3.11 1.89 -2.33
N GLU A 142 3.40 2.99 -3.02
CA GLU A 142 4.33 4.02 -2.59
C GLU A 142 3.57 5.12 -1.84
N LEU A 143 3.50 5.00 -0.51
CA LEU A 143 2.61 5.83 0.31
C LEU A 143 2.91 7.33 0.19
N SER A 144 4.19 7.70 0.11
CA SER A 144 4.62 9.10 -0.05
C SER A 144 4.30 9.68 -1.43
N ARG A 145 4.05 8.85 -2.44
CA ARG A 145 3.72 9.30 -3.81
C ARG A 145 2.23 9.22 -4.13
N ASP A 146 1.41 8.65 -3.24
CA ASP A 146 -0.04 8.67 -3.41
C ASP A 146 -0.60 10.05 -3.05
N ARG A 147 -0.98 10.80 -4.09
CA ARG A 147 -1.57 12.14 -3.94
C ARG A 147 -2.86 12.17 -3.10
N LYS A 148 -3.56 11.04 -2.96
CA LYS A 148 -4.76 10.95 -2.11
C LYS A 148 -4.40 10.89 -0.64
N LEU A 149 -3.20 10.44 -0.31
CA LEU A 149 -2.71 10.37 1.07
C LEU A 149 -2.10 11.68 1.53
N ASP A 150 -1.72 12.57 0.62
CA ASP A 150 -1.24 13.94 0.88
C ASP A 150 -0.28 14.00 2.08
N LEU A 151 0.75 13.15 2.03
CA LEU A 151 1.72 13.03 3.12
C LEU A 151 2.68 14.22 3.12
N GLU A 152 2.76 14.87 4.27
CA GLU A 152 3.61 16.02 4.52
C GLU A 152 4.90 15.61 5.25
N PRO A 153 5.97 16.44 5.21
CA PRO A 153 7.17 16.19 6.01
C PRO A 153 6.90 16.11 7.53
N GLY A 154 5.82 16.74 7.99
CA GLY A 154 5.35 16.64 9.37
C GLY A 154 4.72 15.29 9.73
N ASP A 155 4.34 14.44 8.76
CA ASP A 155 3.71 13.15 9.03
C ASP A 155 4.70 12.06 9.48
N CYS A 156 5.97 12.41 9.74
CA CYS A 156 7.03 11.44 10.06
C CYS A 156 6.64 10.53 11.23
N GLU A 157 6.32 11.09 12.40
CA GLU A 157 6.02 10.28 13.60
C GLU A 157 4.73 9.47 13.44
N LEU A 158 3.80 9.93 12.61
CA LEU A 158 2.59 9.16 12.29
C LEU A 158 2.96 7.92 11.47
N MET A 159 3.77 8.12 10.43
CA MET A 159 4.27 7.05 9.57
C MET A 159 5.17 6.07 10.32
N GLU A 160 5.98 6.55 11.25
CA GLU A 160 6.79 5.74 12.15
C GLU A 160 5.91 4.83 13.02
N GLY A 161 4.89 5.38 13.67
CA GLY A 161 3.95 4.58 14.47
C GLY A 161 3.20 3.53 13.63
N LEU A 162 2.82 3.87 12.39
CA LEU A 162 2.21 2.90 11.48
C LEU A 162 3.17 1.78 11.10
N ARG A 163 4.40 2.12 10.71
CA ARG A 163 5.47 1.17 10.37
C ARG A 163 5.72 0.19 11.52
N ASP A 164 5.80 0.68 12.75
CA ASP A 164 6.25 -0.11 13.89
C ASP A 164 5.13 -0.91 14.56
N HIS A 165 3.90 -0.40 14.56
CA HIS A 165 2.81 -0.98 15.36
C HIS A 165 1.64 -1.52 14.55
N VAL A 166 1.47 -1.08 13.30
CA VAL A 166 0.32 -1.42 12.47
C VAL A 166 0.72 -2.38 11.35
N LEU A 167 1.65 -1.97 10.48
CA LEU A 167 2.05 -2.76 9.30
C LEU A 167 2.49 -4.20 9.64
N PRO A 168 3.24 -4.49 10.72
CA PRO A 168 3.66 -5.85 11.06
C PRO A 168 2.50 -6.79 11.42
N LYS A 169 1.34 -6.24 11.77
CA LYS A 169 0.12 -7.00 12.08
C LYS A 169 -0.78 -7.19 10.86
N LEU A 170 -0.58 -6.36 9.83
CA LEU A 170 -1.23 -6.51 8.53
C LEU A 170 -0.48 -7.54 7.69
N SER A 171 -1.15 -8.11 6.69
CA SER A 171 -0.53 -9.03 5.73
C SER A 171 0.12 -8.27 4.58
N VAL A 172 1.06 -7.40 4.93
CA VAL A 172 1.80 -6.56 3.98
C VAL A 172 3.30 -6.77 4.12
N LYS A 173 4.06 -6.47 3.07
CA LYS A 173 5.52 -6.57 3.06
C LYS A 173 6.14 -5.20 2.80
N ILE A 174 6.93 -4.70 3.75
CA ILE A 174 7.72 -3.47 3.56
C ILE A 174 8.82 -3.76 2.54
N GLN A 175 8.87 -2.99 1.46
CA GLN A 175 9.88 -3.10 0.40
C GLN A 175 10.96 -2.01 0.53
N THR A 176 10.56 -0.81 0.94
CA THR A 176 11.49 0.30 1.20
C THR A 176 11.00 1.07 2.40
N ASP A 177 11.90 1.35 3.33
CA ASP A 177 11.65 2.15 4.52
C ASP A 177 12.71 3.26 4.60
N ARG A 178 12.28 4.52 4.49
CA ARG A 178 13.09 5.69 4.79
C ARG A 178 12.35 6.63 5.75
N VAL A 179 11.58 6.05 6.67
CA VAL A 179 10.98 6.79 7.76
C VAL A 179 12.04 6.93 8.86
N GLN A 180 12.60 8.13 8.99
CA GLN A 180 13.64 8.46 9.97
C GLN A 180 13.25 9.75 10.68
N CYS A 181 12.64 9.62 11.86
CA CYS A 181 12.11 10.76 12.60
C CYS A 181 13.12 11.21 13.66
N ILE A 182 13.60 12.45 13.53
CA ILE A 182 14.50 13.06 14.51
C ILE A 182 13.66 13.95 15.43
N PRO A 183 13.64 13.70 16.76
CA PRO A 183 12.80 14.46 17.67
C PRO A 183 13.02 15.97 17.59
N ARG A 184 11.92 16.73 17.47
CA ARG A 184 11.89 18.20 17.37
C ARG A 184 12.56 18.76 16.12
N GLN A 185 12.66 17.98 15.05
CA GLN A 185 13.18 18.40 13.75
C GLN A 185 12.22 17.97 12.63
N VAL A 186 11.72 18.94 11.87
CA VAL A 186 10.93 18.65 10.67
C VAL A 186 11.90 18.27 9.56
N SER A 187 11.72 17.09 8.96
CA SER A 187 12.48 16.69 7.78
C SER A 187 12.16 17.61 6.60
N TYR A 188 13.11 17.78 5.68
CA TYR A 188 12.84 18.44 4.39
C TYR A 188 12.10 17.52 3.41
N SER A 189 12.16 16.20 3.62
CA SER A 189 11.49 15.20 2.80
C SER A 189 10.30 14.59 3.52
N THR A 190 9.24 14.32 2.76
CA THR A 190 8.12 13.47 3.21
C THR A 190 8.64 12.08 3.61
N PRO A 191 8.14 11.46 4.69
CA PRO A 191 8.50 10.09 5.06
C PRO A 191 8.17 9.11 3.91
N GLU A 192 9.19 8.42 3.40
CA GLU A 192 9.02 7.45 2.31
C GLU A 192 8.87 6.04 2.85
N LEU A 193 7.76 5.40 2.48
CA LEU A 193 7.47 4.02 2.84
C LEU A 193 6.77 3.34 1.65
N THR A 194 7.39 2.27 1.14
CA THR A 194 6.85 1.47 0.04
C THR A 194 6.52 0.08 0.55
N VAL A 195 5.28 -0.34 0.28
CA VAL A 195 4.70 -1.56 0.83
C VAL A 195 4.06 -2.37 -0.29
N SER A 196 4.30 -3.68 -0.31
CA SER A 196 3.50 -4.63 -1.09
C SER A 196 2.30 -5.06 -0.25
N ALA A 197 1.10 -4.76 -0.71
CA ALA A 197 -0.15 -5.08 -0.04
C ALA A 197 -1.08 -5.85 -0.99
N LEU A 198 -1.84 -6.78 -0.43
CA LEU A 198 -2.86 -7.50 -1.18
C LEU A 198 -4.12 -6.62 -1.26
N VAL A 199 -4.54 -6.23 -2.46
CA VAL A 199 -5.68 -5.34 -2.67
C VAL A 199 -6.80 -6.06 -3.44
N PRO A 200 -8.08 -5.85 -3.10
CA PRO A 200 -9.18 -6.44 -3.86
C PRO A 200 -9.15 -5.93 -5.30
N MET A 201 -9.25 -6.83 -6.27
CA MET A 201 -9.38 -6.44 -7.67
C MET A 201 -10.76 -5.81 -7.89
N ALA A 202 -10.83 -4.76 -8.71
CA ALA A 202 -12.11 -4.22 -9.14
C ALA A 202 -12.85 -5.31 -9.92
N ASN A 203 -14.03 -5.71 -9.45
CA ASN A 203 -14.86 -6.68 -10.17
C ASN A 203 -15.23 -6.08 -11.54
N PRO A 204 -14.80 -6.68 -12.67
CA PRO A 204 -15.09 -6.15 -14.01
C PRO A 204 -16.60 -5.98 -14.27
N ASP A 205 -17.45 -6.80 -13.64
CA ASP A 205 -18.91 -6.71 -13.79
C ASP A 205 -19.51 -5.49 -13.06
N ALA A 206 -18.89 -5.04 -11.96
CA ALA A 206 -19.33 -3.86 -11.22
C ALA A 206 -18.93 -2.55 -11.91
N ALA A 207 -17.84 -2.55 -12.68
CA ALA A 207 -17.40 -1.40 -13.46
C ALA A 207 -18.33 -1.12 -14.66
N ALA A 208 -18.85 -2.17 -15.29
CA ALA A 208 -19.80 -2.06 -16.41
C ALA A 208 -21.17 -1.46 -15.99
N ALA A 209 -21.58 -1.66 -14.73
CA ALA A 209 -22.85 -1.13 -14.21
C ALA A 209 -22.82 0.39 -13.96
N LYS A 210 -21.64 0.99 -13.70
CA LYS A 210 -21.52 2.44 -13.46
C LYS A 210 -21.51 3.30 -14.73
N THR A 211 -21.28 2.71 -15.90
CA THR A 211 -21.21 3.42 -17.18
C THR A 211 -22.57 3.51 -17.90
N LYS A 212 -23.60 2.84 -17.39
CA LYS A 212 -24.94 2.80 -18.00
C LYS A 212 -26.01 3.61 -17.26
N SER A 213 -25.63 4.45 -16.30
CA SER A 213 -26.55 5.35 -15.58
C SER A 213 -26.28 6.81 -15.89
#